data_AF-A0A2A7MFQ8-F1
#
_entry.id   AF-A0A2A7MFQ8-F1
#
_cell.length_a   1.000
_cell.length_b   1.000
_cell.length_c   1.000
_cell.angle_alpha   90.00
_cell.angle_beta   90.00
_cell.angle_gamma   90.00
#
_symmetry.space_group_name_H-M   'P 1'
#
loop_
_entity.id
_entity.type
_entity.pdbx_description
1 polymer ?
#
loop_
_entity_poly.entity_id
_entity_poly.type
_entity_poly.pdbx_seq_one_letter_code
_entity_poly.pdbx_strand_id
1 'polypeptide(L)'
;MKKLAFILLFFITFFISCSSESSKEENNSKINNSSDKSVSENLNENNDSKDTAKNENNSTNNSSAANAESNDKDKNISEINNQNVTEKITDYIINGQENKPEAEKLKWSESFLNRIDIGSLYDQYISSGGNPNDLESISQYVTLNAPILNDWKKLFERDLYNIYGQKVTKLEPLDNDLYQAYVNIDGKDVPYVVVSARTGYFHG
;
A
#
# COMPACT_ATOMS: atom_id res chain seq x y z
N MET A 1 15.86 49.98 -17.32
CA MET A 1 16.49 50.24 -16.01
C MET A 1 15.55 51.04 -15.12
N LYS A 2 14.83 50.38 -14.21
CA LYS A 2 14.24 50.99 -13.01
C LYS A 2 14.32 49.93 -11.91
N LYS A 3 15.27 50.12 -10.99
CA LYS A 3 15.53 49.24 -9.86
C LYS A 3 14.50 49.57 -8.78
N LEU A 4 13.54 48.69 -8.53
CA LEU A 4 12.78 48.72 -7.28
C LEU A 4 13.57 47.91 -6.25
N ALA A 5 14.26 48.62 -5.36
CA ALA A 5 14.79 48.04 -4.14
C ALA A 5 13.64 48.03 -3.12
N PHE A 6 13.21 46.84 -2.70
CA PHE A 6 12.37 46.69 -1.52
C PHE A 6 13.08 45.83 -0.49
N ILE A 7 13.04 46.36 0.72
CA ILE A 7 13.84 46.06 1.90
C ILE A 7 13.45 44.69 2.47
N LEU A 8 14.45 43.82 2.60
CA LEU A 8 14.35 42.52 3.27
C LEU A 8 14.34 42.75 4.79
N LEU A 9 13.17 42.64 5.42
CA LEU A 9 13.02 42.71 6.87
C LEU A 9 13.17 41.29 7.45
N PHE A 10 14.34 41.00 8.02
CA PHE A 10 14.62 39.77 8.75
C PHE A 10 13.89 39.80 10.11
N PHE A 11 12.85 38.98 10.27
CA PHE A 11 12.31 38.64 11.59
C PHE A 11 12.98 37.34 12.07
N ILE A 12 13.96 37.48 12.97
CA ILE A 12 14.54 36.34 13.70
C ILE A 12 13.69 36.15 14.96
N THR A 13 12.79 35.17 14.95
CA THR A 13 12.13 34.70 16.17
C THR A 13 12.99 33.62 16.81
N PHE A 14 13.58 33.95 17.97
CA PHE A 14 14.21 32.99 18.86
C PHE A 14 13.12 32.09 19.47
N PHE A 15 13.07 30.81 19.09
CA PHE A 15 12.42 29.80 19.92
C PHE A 15 13.44 29.28 20.93
N ILE A 16 13.18 29.61 22.19
CA ILE A 16 13.89 29.13 23.37
C ILE A 16 13.65 27.63 23.49
N SER A 17 14.74 26.87 23.45
CA SER A 17 14.80 25.44 23.74
C SER A 17 14.51 25.19 25.22
N CYS A 18 13.39 24.52 25.52
CA CYS A 18 13.19 23.88 26.82
C CYS A 18 13.78 22.48 26.75
N SER A 19 15.00 22.35 27.28
CA SER A 19 15.61 21.07 27.64
C SER A 19 14.87 20.49 28.85
N SER A 20 14.35 19.26 28.72
CA SER A 20 14.07 18.39 29.85
C SER A 20 14.84 17.09 29.65
N GLU A 21 15.78 16.86 30.57
CA GLU A 21 16.71 15.75 30.61
C GLU A 21 16.17 14.57 31.44
N SER A 22 16.63 13.36 31.06
CA SER A 22 16.53 12.05 31.73
C SER A 22 15.15 11.37 31.69
N SER A 23 15.03 10.10 31.30
CA SER A 23 15.79 8.96 31.81
C SER A 23 16.15 7.90 30.76
N LYS A 24 17.34 7.32 30.94
CA LYS A 24 17.84 6.09 30.30
C LYS A 24 17.06 4.89 30.82
N GLU A 25 16.74 3.94 29.94
CA GLU A 25 16.73 2.52 30.28
C GLU A 25 17.15 1.70 29.06
N GLU A 26 18.41 1.25 29.10
CA GLU A 26 18.91 0.16 28.28
C GLU A 26 18.46 -1.15 28.94
N ASN A 27 17.87 -2.05 28.16
CA ASN A 27 17.91 -3.48 28.48
C ASN A 27 18.35 -4.24 27.24
N ASN A 28 19.61 -4.67 27.28
CA ASN A 28 20.20 -5.67 26.40
C ASN A 28 19.46 -7.00 26.57
N SER A 29 19.13 -7.64 25.44
CA SER A 29 19.13 -9.10 25.34
C SER A 29 19.53 -9.48 23.92
N LYS A 30 20.79 -9.91 23.82
CA LYS A 30 21.41 -10.55 22.65
C LYS A 30 21.70 -11.98 23.10
N ILE A 31 21.25 -12.99 22.35
CA ILE A 31 21.63 -14.43 22.33
C ILE A 31 20.45 -15.17 21.64
N ASN A 32 20.54 -16.05 20.65
CA ASN A 32 21.64 -16.66 19.88
C ASN A 32 21.06 -17.23 18.56
N ASN A 33 21.96 -17.40 17.57
CA ASN A 33 21.80 -18.28 16.40
C ASN A 33 21.33 -19.70 16.77
N SER A 34 20.51 -20.32 15.93
CA SER A 34 20.89 -21.57 15.26
C SER A 34 19.95 -21.87 14.10
N SER A 35 20.53 -21.96 12.90
CA SER A 35 20.02 -22.82 11.84
C SER A 35 19.94 -24.25 12.39
N ASP A 36 18.87 -24.98 12.11
CA ASP A 36 19.04 -26.30 11.52
C ASP A 36 17.75 -26.83 10.88
N LYS A 37 18.03 -27.44 9.74
CA LYS A 37 17.17 -28.12 8.77
C LYS A 37 16.81 -29.50 9.31
N SER A 38 15.54 -29.88 9.28
CA SER A 38 15.17 -31.29 9.19
C SER A 38 13.83 -31.46 8.49
N VAL A 39 13.94 -31.86 7.21
CA VAL A 39 12.95 -32.66 6.49
C VAL A 39 12.94 -34.06 7.12
N SER A 40 11.77 -34.61 7.35
CA SER A 40 11.58 -36.06 7.30
C SER A 40 10.15 -36.37 6.89
N GLU A 41 10.03 -36.86 5.65
CA GLU A 41 8.93 -37.69 5.17
C GLU A 41 8.77 -38.91 6.07
N ASN A 42 7.53 -39.40 6.21
CA ASN A 42 7.32 -40.83 6.31
C ASN A 42 5.99 -41.21 5.64
N LEU A 43 6.15 -41.93 4.53
CA LEU A 43 5.18 -42.80 3.91
C LEU A 43 4.79 -43.91 4.90
N ASN A 44 3.51 -44.30 4.92
CA ASN A 44 3.24 -45.73 4.83
C ASN A 44 1.89 -46.03 4.20
N GLU A 45 1.91 -47.09 3.40
CA GLU A 45 0.93 -47.56 2.43
C GLU A 45 -0.10 -48.55 3.02
N ASN A 46 -1.24 -48.58 2.33
CA ASN A 46 -2.06 -49.73 1.90
C ASN A 46 -2.63 -50.74 2.92
N ASN A 47 -3.96 -50.90 2.85
CA ASN A 47 -4.71 -52.08 2.35
C ASN A 47 -6.18 -51.93 2.79
N ASP A 48 -7.22 -52.51 2.20
CA ASP A 48 -7.64 -52.96 0.87
C ASP A 48 -9.12 -53.40 1.12
N SER A 49 -9.95 -53.30 0.08
CA SER A 49 -11.24 -54.00 -0.16
C SER A 49 -12.33 -54.02 0.92
N LYS A 50 -13.46 -53.33 0.70
CA LYS A 50 -14.62 -53.74 -0.13
C LYS A 50 -15.44 -54.87 0.51
N ASP A 51 -16.62 -54.54 1.05
CA ASP A 51 -17.84 -55.13 0.48
C ASP A 51 -19.14 -54.40 0.82
N THR A 52 -20.12 -54.73 -0.01
CA THR A 52 -21.30 -54.00 -0.42
C THR A 52 -22.54 -54.49 0.34
N ALA A 53 -23.46 -53.60 0.75
CA ALA A 53 -24.87 -53.97 0.92
C ALA A 53 -25.81 -52.76 0.81
N LYS A 54 -26.59 -52.76 -0.27
CA LYS A 54 -27.80 -51.96 -0.51
C LYS A 54 -28.82 -52.12 0.63
N ASN A 55 -29.52 -51.04 0.97
CA ASN A 55 -30.98 -51.11 1.05
C ASN A 55 -31.61 -49.74 0.80
N GLU A 56 -32.36 -49.63 -0.29
CA GLU A 56 -33.29 -48.53 -0.58
C GLU A 56 -34.58 -48.76 0.21
N ASN A 57 -35.18 -47.71 0.76
CA ASN A 57 -36.64 -47.60 0.90
C ASN A 57 -37.06 -46.14 1.07
N ASN A 58 -38.27 -45.89 0.60
CA ASN A 58 -38.73 -44.66 -0.04
C ASN A 58 -39.62 -43.79 0.89
N SER A 59 -39.62 -42.48 0.62
CA SER A 59 -40.76 -41.55 0.68
C SER A 59 -41.26 -40.89 2.00
N THR A 60 -41.24 -39.55 1.95
CA THR A 60 -42.25 -38.53 2.33
C THR A 60 -42.42 -37.98 3.78
N ASN A 61 -42.20 -36.65 3.83
CA ASN A 61 -43.01 -35.57 4.45
C ASN A 61 -42.83 -35.11 5.91
N ASN A 62 -42.42 -33.83 5.98
CA ASN A 62 -42.79 -32.75 6.92
C ASN A 62 -42.61 -32.92 8.44
N SER A 63 -41.71 -32.13 9.04
CA SER A 63 -42.10 -30.85 9.67
C SER A 63 -40.90 -30.19 10.40
N SER A 64 -40.69 -28.92 10.02
CA SER A 64 -40.33 -27.75 10.82
C SER A 64 -39.28 -27.81 11.95
N ALA A 65 -38.35 -26.84 11.82
CA ALA A 65 -37.76 -25.99 12.85
C ALA A 65 -36.47 -26.48 13.52
N ALA A 66 -35.32 -26.08 12.95
CA ALA A 66 -34.45 -25.04 13.53
C ALA A 66 -33.17 -24.96 12.70
N ASN A 67 -33.11 -24.08 11.70
CA ASN A 67 -31.84 -23.73 11.06
C ASN A 67 -31.33 -22.43 11.68
N ALA A 68 -30.26 -22.57 12.46
CA ALA A 68 -29.31 -21.50 12.70
C ALA A 68 -28.62 -21.17 11.35
N GLU A 69 -29.14 -20.16 10.65
CA GLU A 69 -28.42 -19.53 9.55
C GLU A 69 -27.60 -18.36 10.11
N SER A 70 -26.29 -18.53 10.18
CA SER A 70 -25.36 -17.41 10.31
C SER A 70 -24.18 -17.60 9.35
N ASN A 71 -23.88 -16.54 8.59
CA ASN A 71 -22.54 -16.13 8.12
C ASN A 71 -22.11 -16.34 6.64
N ASP A 72 -22.99 -16.45 5.65
CA ASP A 72 -22.53 -16.48 4.23
C ASP A 72 -22.99 -15.31 3.36
N LYS A 73 -24.12 -14.65 3.68
CA LYS A 73 -24.64 -13.53 2.87
C LYS A 73 -23.94 -12.18 3.13
N ASP A 74 -23.54 -11.91 4.37
CA ASP A 74 -22.90 -10.63 4.73
C ASP A 74 -21.48 -10.50 4.17
N LYS A 75 -20.74 -11.63 4.08
CA LYS A 75 -19.40 -11.65 3.50
C LYS A 75 -19.42 -11.28 2.02
N ASN A 76 -20.36 -11.86 1.27
CA ASN A 76 -20.50 -11.62 -0.17
C ASN A 76 -20.93 -10.17 -0.49
N ILE A 77 -21.86 -9.60 0.30
CA ILE A 77 -22.29 -8.20 0.15
C ILE A 77 -21.17 -7.23 0.54
N SER A 78 -20.39 -7.53 1.58
CA SER A 78 -19.25 -6.70 1.99
C SER A 78 -18.14 -6.68 0.93
N GLU A 79 -17.83 -7.83 0.31
CA GLU A 79 -16.82 -7.92 -0.76
C GLU A 79 -17.25 -7.17 -2.03
N ILE A 80 -18.51 -7.27 -2.44
CA ILE A 80 -19.06 -6.54 -3.61
C ILE A 80 -19.05 -5.03 -3.39
N ASN A 81 -19.46 -4.57 -2.20
CA ASN A 81 -19.43 -3.14 -1.87
C ASN A 81 -18.00 -2.60 -1.80
N ASN A 82 -17.05 -3.40 -1.31
CA ASN A 82 -15.65 -3.01 -1.22
C ASN A 82 -14.98 -2.92 -2.60
N GLN A 83 -15.30 -3.84 -3.52
CA GLN A 83 -14.84 -3.75 -4.92
C GLN A 83 -15.34 -2.47 -5.61
N ASN A 84 -16.62 -2.13 -5.44
CA ASN A 84 -17.19 -0.91 -6.01
C ASN A 84 -16.51 0.37 -5.49
N VAL A 85 -16.18 0.42 -4.20
CA VAL A 85 -15.51 1.57 -3.58
C VAL A 85 -14.05 1.64 -4.04
N THR A 86 -13.34 0.52 -4.11
CA THR A 86 -11.96 0.45 -4.61
C THR A 86 -11.85 0.97 -6.03
N GLU A 87 -12.77 0.57 -6.92
CA GLU A 87 -12.81 1.07 -8.30
C GLU A 87 -13.03 2.57 -8.36
N LYS A 88 -13.97 3.12 -7.58
CA LYS A 88 -14.24 4.56 -7.52
C LYS A 88 -13.03 5.37 -7.04
N ILE A 89 -12.35 4.89 -6.00
CA ILE A 89 -11.15 5.54 -5.46
C ILE A 89 -10.03 5.51 -6.50
N THR A 90 -9.83 4.37 -7.15
CA THR A 90 -8.82 4.18 -8.20
C THR A 90 -9.09 5.12 -9.37
N ASP A 91 -10.33 5.12 -9.89
CA ASP A 91 -10.73 5.99 -11.00
C ASP A 91 -10.60 7.47 -10.64
N TYR A 92 -10.95 7.86 -9.41
CA TYR A 92 -10.70 9.23 -8.97
C TYR A 92 -9.21 9.59 -8.99
N ILE A 93 -8.33 8.73 -8.47
CA ILE A 93 -6.88 9.00 -8.44
C ILE A 93 -6.32 9.11 -9.87
N ILE A 94 -6.73 8.24 -10.79
CA ILE A 94 -6.16 8.19 -12.15
C ILE A 94 -6.81 9.22 -13.09
N ASN A 95 -8.13 9.36 -13.06
CA ASN A 95 -8.91 10.13 -14.03
C ASN A 95 -9.73 11.29 -13.41
N GLY A 96 -10.22 11.15 -12.19
CA GLY A 96 -11.25 12.05 -11.61
C GLY A 96 -10.80 13.42 -11.09
N GLN A 97 -9.61 13.90 -11.44
CA GLN A 97 -9.01 15.14 -10.91
C GLN A 97 -8.80 16.24 -11.96
N GLU A 98 -9.56 16.21 -13.06
CA GLU A 98 -9.42 17.10 -14.22
C GLU A 98 -9.60 18.59 -13.89
N ASN A 99 -10.41 18.89 -12.87
CA ASN A 99 -10.69 20.24 -12.40
C ASN A 99 -9.60 20.80 -11.46
N LYS A 100 -8.60 19.99 -11.08
CA LYS A 100 -7.52 20.40 -10.18
C LYS A 100 -6.28 20.83 -10.98
N PRO A 101 -5.53 21.84 -10.50
CA PRO A 101 -4.23 22.14 -11.06
C PRO A 101 -3.28 20.96 -10.85
N GLU A 102 -2.32 20.79 -11.77
CA GLU A 102 -1.42 19.63 -11.80
C GLU A 102 -0.60 19.44 -10.51
N ALA A 103 -0.36 20.50 -9.74
CA ALA A 103 0.34 20.44 -8.46
C ALA A 103 -0.52 19.89 -7.31
N GLU A 104 -1.85 19.94 -7.42
CA GLU A 104 -2.79 19.47 -6.39
C GLU A 104 -3.31 18.06 -6.65
N LYS A 105 -3.06 17.50 -7.85
CA LYS A 105 -3.49 16.14 -8.17
C LYS A 105 -2.72 15.13 -7.33
N LEU A 106 -3.44 14.13 -6.82
CA LEU A 106 -2.85 12.89 -6.32
C LEU A 106 -2.22 12.15 -7.48
N LYS A 107 -0.96 11.73 -7.32
CA LYS A 107 -0.19 11.12 -8.41
C LYS A 107 0.36 9.77 -8.01
N TRP A 108 0.09 8.80 -8.86
CA TRP A 108 0.40 7.40 -8.65
C TRP A 108 0.92 6.76 -9.94
N SER A 109 1.83 5.80 -9.80
CA SER A 109 2.01 4.78 -10.83
C SER A 109 0.84 3.80 -10.71
N GLU A 110 0.20 3.46 -11.84
CA GLU A 110 -0.81 2.40 -11.88
C GLU A 110 -0.26 1.07 -11.36
N SER A 111 1.02 0.78 -11.63
CA SER A 111 1.66 -0.48 -11.22
C SER A 111 1.81 -0.60 -9.70
N PHE A 112 1.88 0.54 -9.01
CA PHE A 112 1.85 0.63 -7.56
C PHE A 112 0.43 0.58 -7.02
N LEU A 113 -0.47 1.40 -7.57
CA LEU A 113 -1.85 1.52 -7.09
C LEU A 113 -2.58 0.17 -7.13
N ASN A 114 -2.38 -0.61 -8.20
CA ASN A 114 -2.95 -1.95 -8.39
C ASN A 114 -2.47 -3.00 -7.38
N ARG A 115 -1.47 -2.68 -6.55
CA ARG A 115 -0.91 -3.57 -5.52
C ARG A 115 -1.28 -3.16 -4.10
N ILE A 116 -1.99 -2.06 -3.94
CA ILE A 116 -2.45 -1.58 -2.64
C ILE A 116 -3.81 -2.20 -2.33
N ASP A 117 -3.98 -2.66 -1.10
CA ASP A 117 -5.29 -3.01 -0.56
C ASP A 117 -6.06 -1.73 -0.19
N ILE A 118 -6.67 -1.12 -1.21
CA ILE A 118 -7.45 0.12 -1.05
C ILE A 118 -8.66 -0.11 -0.14
N GLY A 119 -9.26 -1.30 -0.20
CA GLY A 119 -10.40 -1.65 0.65
C GLY A 119 -10.06 -1.60 2.14
N SER A 120 -8.92 -2.19 2.53
CA SER A 120 -8.46 -2.10 3.92
C SER A 120 -8.19 -0.66 4.37
N LEU A 121 -7.60 0.17 3.50
CA LEU A 121 -7.36 1.59 3.81
C LEU A 121 -8.67 2.38 3.94
N TYR A 122 -9.66 2.07 3.10
CA TYR A 122 -11.00 2.64 3.20
C TYR A 122 -11.66 2.25 4.54
N ASP A 123 -11.61 0.99 4.94
CA ASP A 123 -12.19 0.53 6.21
C ASP A 123 -11.53 1.24 7.41
N GLN A 124 -10.21 1.47 7.36
CA GLN A 124 -9.48 2.24 8.37
C GLN A 124 -9.92 3.71 8.41
N TYR A 125 -10.12 4.33 7.25
CA TYR A 125 -10.61 5.70 7.16
C TYR A 125 -12.01 5.85 7.78
N ILE A 126 -12.94 4.94 7.46
CA ILE A 126 -14.29 4.94 8.03
C ILE A 126 -14.27 4.67 9.54
N SER A 127 -13.47 3.70 9.99
CA SER A 127 -13.31 3.39 11.42
C SER A 127 -12.76 4.57 12.22
N SER A 128 -12.00 5.45 11.57
CA SER A 128 -11.46 6.68 12.15
C SER A 128 -12.45 7.86 12.11
N GLY A 129 -13.70 7.64 11.67
CA GLY A 129 -14.74 8.66 11.57
C GLY A 129 -14.75 9.44 10.25
N GLY A 130 -14.07 8.94 9.23
CA GLY A 130 -14.04 9.53 7.90
C GLY A 130 -15.42 9.57 7.22
N ASN A 131 -15.65 10.55 6.35
CA ASN A 131 -16.89 10.68 5.59
C ASN A 131 -16.87 9.78 4.34
N PRO A 132 -17.74 8.74 4.24
CA PRO A 132 -17.77 7.83 3.10
C PRO A 132 -18.21 8.47 1.77
N ASN A 133 -18.81 9.66 1.81
CA ASN A 133 -19.30 10.36 0.62
C ASN A 133 -18.31 11.39 0.07
N ASP A 134 -17.17 11.61 0.74
CA ASP A 134 -16.13 12.53 0.32
C ASP A 134 -14.98 11.77 -0.33
N LEU A 135 -15.12 11.52 -1.64
CA LEU A 135 -14.16 10.74 -2.41
C LEU A 135 -12.76 11.37 -2.43
N GLU A 136 -12.69 12.70 -2.43
CA GLU A 136 -11.40 13.41 -2.39
C GLU A 136 -10.65 13.12 -1.09
N SER A 137 -11.33 13.30 0.05
CA SER A 137 -10.73 13.02 1.37
C SER A 137 -10.34 11.55 1.53
N ILE A 138 -11.15 10.62 1.01
CA ILE A 138 -10.82 9.19 1.01
C ILE A 138 -9.56 8.92 0.18
N SER A 139 -9.47 9.44 -1.04
CA SER A 139 -8.31 9.23 -1.92
C SER A 139 -7.03 9.88 -1.38
N GLN A 140 -7.14 11.03 -0.71
CA GLN A 140 -6.03 11.64 0.02
C GLN A 140 -5.57 10.74 1.17
N TYR A 141 -6.50 10.20 1.96
CA TYR A 141 -6.18 9.27 3.04
C TYR A 141 -5.47 8.02 2.51
N VAL A 142 -5.99 7.41 1.45
CA VAL A 142 -5.35 6.26 0.77
C VAL A 142 -3.94 6.63 0.34
N THR A 143 -3.75 7.81 -0.27
CA THR A 143 -2.42 8.25 -0.74
C THR A 143 -1.41 8.40 0.40
N LEU A 144 -1.82 8.98 1.51
CA LEU A 144 -0.94 9.24 2.65
C LEU A 144 -0.64 8.00 3.49
N ASN A 145 -1.58 7.05 3.54
CA ASN A 145 -1.50 5.89 4.44
C ASN A 145 -1.19 4.56 3.72
N ALA A 146 -1.17 4.53 2.39
CA ALA A 146 -0.78 3.34 1.65
C ALA A 146 0.61 2.84 2.09
N PRO A 147 0.81 1.54 2.31
CA PRO A 147 2.11 1.02 2.71
C PRO A 147 3.15 1.23 1.61
N ILE A 148 4.40 1.44 2.00
CA ILE A 148 5.52 1.36 1.06
C ILE A 148 5.73 -0.12 0.71
N LEU A 149 5.59 -0.47 -0.57
CA LEU A 149 5.77 -1.83 -1.04
C LEU A 149 7.22 -2.29 -0.84
N ASN A 150 7.45 -3.49 -0.31
CA ASN A 150 8.80 -4.01 -0.06
C ASN A 150 9.67 -4.06 -1.33
N ASP A 151 9.06 -4.22 -2.50
CA ASP A 151 9.71 -4.27 -3.80
C ASP A 151 9.49 -3.01 -4.65
N TRP A 152 9.17 -1.87 -4.02
CA TRP A 152 8.93 -0.59 -4.70
C TRP A 152 10.04 -0.22 -5.69
N LYS A 153 11.32 -0.45 -5.34
CA LYS A 153 12.46 -0.12 -6.21
C LYS A 153 12.37 -0.83 -7.56
N LYS A 154 12.07 -2.14 -7.52
CA LYS A 154 11.97 -2.96 -8.72
C LYS A 154 10.78 -2.56 -9.59
N LEU A 155 9.65 -2.21 -8.96
CA LEU A 155 8.49 -1.68 -9.69
C LEU A 155 8.83 -0.35 -10.37
N PHE A 156 9.41 0.59 -9.61
CA PHE A 156 9.84 1.88 -10.14
C PHE A 156 10.84 1.73 -11.29
N GLU A 157 11.89 0.93 -11.14
CA GLU A 157 12.90 0.70 -12.17
C GLU A 157 12.29 0.15 -13.46
N ARG A 158 11.33 -0.78 -13.34
CA ARG A 158 10.58 -1.32 -14.47
C ARG A 158 9.74 -0.23 -15.14
N ASP A 159 9.00 0.55 -14.36
CA ASP A 159 8.12 1.60 -14.89
C ASP A 159 8.95 2.70 -15.57
N LEU A 160 10.06 3.13 -14.98
CA LEU A 160 10.99 4.09 -15.56
C LEU A 160 11.57 3.59 -16.89
N TYR A 161 11.99 2.32 -16.93
CA TYR A 161 12.50 1.72 -18.15
C TYR A 161 11.42 1.60 -19.23
N ASN A 162 10.20 1.24 -18.87
CA ASN A 162 9.10 1.14 -19.83
C ASN A 162 8.71 2.50 -20.41
N ILE A 163 8.76 3.56 -19.61
CA ILE A 163 8.34 4.91 -20.02
C ILE A 163 9.47 5.65 -20.75
N TYR A 164 10.72 5.55 -20.28
CA TYR A 164 11.84 6.34 -20.80
C TYR A 164 13.02 5.53 -21.35
N GLY A 165 13.02 4.20 -21.23
CA GLY A 165 14.14 3.35 -21.64
C GLY A 165 15.38 3.47 -20.74
N GLN A 166 15.26 4.13 -19.59
CA GLN A 166 16.39 4.41 -18.71
C GLN A 166 16.56 3.36 -17.62
N LYS A 167 17.82 3.04 -17.31
CA LYS A 167 18.17 2.16 -16.19
C LYS A 167 18.69 3.00 -15.03
N VAL A 168 18.13 2.76 -13.85
CA VAL A 168 18.56 3.41 -12.62
C VAL A 168 19.94 2.88 -12.23
N THR A 169 20.87 3.78 -11.92
CA THR A 169 22.22 3.42 -11.41
C THR A 169 22.35 3.67 -9.92
N LYS A 170 21.66 4.68 -9.39
CA LYS A 170 21.67 5.05 -7.98
C LYS A 170 20.30 5.59 -7.56
N LEU A 171 19.89 5.23 -6.34
CA LEU A 171 18.78 5.85 -5.63
C LEU A 171 19.33 6.53 -4.37
N GLU A 172 19.13 7.83 -4.27
CA GLU A 172 19.55 8.62 -3.12
C GLU A 172 18.31 9.04 -2.32
N PRO A 173 18.23 8.70 -1.02
CA PRO A 173 17.10 9.12 -0.20
C PRO A 173 17.07 10.64 -0.09
N LEU A 174 15.87 11.21 -0.19
CA LEU A 174 15.57 12.58 0.16
C LEU A 174 14.75 12.58 1.46
N ASP A 175 14.00 13.65 1.72
CA ASP A 175 13.04 13.69 2.83
C ASP A 175 11.81 12.82 2.55
N ASN A 176 11.17 12.37 3.63
CA ASN A 176 9.98 11.52 3.61
C ASN A 176 10.23 10.18 2.88
N ASP A 177 9.33 9.79 1.97
CA ASP A 177 9.42 8.58 1.15
C ASP A 177 9.94 8.88 -0.26
N LEU A 178 10.61 10.02 -0.46
CA LEU A 178 11.13 10.46 -1.75
C LEU A 178 12.58 10.02 -1.97
N TYR A 179 12.91 9.72 -3.23
CA TYR A 179 14.25 9.36 -3.67
C TYR A 179 14.60 10.07 -4.97
N GLN A 180 15.82 10.61 -5.04
CA GLN A 180 16.42 11.02 -6.31
C GLN A 180 16.98 9.79 -7.03
N ALA A 181 16.43 9.48 -8.20
CA ALA A 181 16.97 8.47 -9.09
C ALA A 181 18.00 9.09 -10.04
N TYR A 182 19.08 8.36 -10.26
CA TYR A 182 20.14 8.69 -11.20
C TYR A 182 20.18 7.67 -12.33
N VAL A 183 20.59 8.12 -13.50
CA VAL A 183 20.81 7.29 -14.69
C VAL A 183 22.17 7.62 -15.30
N ASN A 184 22.72 6.69 -16.08
CA ASN A 184 23.98 6.94 -16.77
C ASN A 184 23.74 7.61 -18.13
N ILE A 185 24.23 8.84 -18.27
CA ILE A 185 24.26 9.57 -19.55
C ILE A 185 25.73 9.85 -19.88
N ASP A 186 26.19 9.35 -21.03
CA ASP A 186 27.57 9.51 -21.50
C ASP A 186 28.63 9.12 -20.48
N GLY A 187 28.41 7.99 -19.77
CA GLY A 187 29.34 7.48 -18.77
C GLY A 187 29.28 8.19 -17.42
N LYS A 188 28.36 9.14 -17.22
CA LYS A 188 28.20 9.88 -15.97
C LYS A 188 26.83 9.62 -15.35
N ASP A 189 26.81 9.39 -14.04
CA ASP A 189 25.55 9.37 -13.30
C ASP A 189 25.02 10.79 -13.12
N VAL A 190 23.81 11.03 -13.61
CA VAL A 190 23.12 12.32 -13.51
C VAL A 190 21.77 12.15 -12.82
N PRO A 191 21.33 13.14 -12.00
CA PRO A 191 19.96 13.15 -11.49
C PRO A 191 18.98 13.13 -12.65
N TYR A 192 17.98 12.26 -12.59
CA TYR A 192 17.03 12.06 -13.69
C TYR A 192 15.59 12.35 -13.27
N VAL A 193 15.08 11.62 -12.27
CA VAL A 193 13.72 11.84 -11.72
C VAL A 193 13.74 11.72 -10.20
N VAL A 194 12.83 12.41 -9.54
CA VAL A 194 12.44 12.15 -8.16
C VAL A 194 11.26 11.18 -8.16
N VAL A 195 11.29 10.17 -7.30
CA VAL A 195 10.23 9.16 -7.15
C VAL A 195 9.73 9.11 -5.71
N SER A 196 8.43 8.93 -5.50
CA SER A 196 7.89 8.49 -4.21
C SER A 196 7.90 6.97 -4.12
N ALA A 197 8.57 6.44 -3.08
CA ALA A 197 8.57 5.01 -2.79
C ALA A 197 7.18 4.47 -2.41
N ARG A 198 6.25 5.35 -1.98
CA ARG A 198 4.88 4.98 -1.61
C ARG A 198 3.97 4.86 -2.82
N THR A 199 3.93 5.90 -3.65
CA THR A 199 2.98 5.97 -4.77
C THR A 199 3.58 5.49 -6.09
N GLY A 200 4.90 5.33 -6.15
CA GLY A 200 5.63 5.00 -7.36
C GLY A 200 5.62 6.09 -8.42
N TYR A 201 4.95 7.21 -8.18
CA TYR A 201 4.95 8.34 -9.08
C TYR A 201 6.34 8.98 -9.12
N PHE A 202 6.77 9.37 -10.31
CA PHE A 202 8.02 10.06 -10.52
C PHE A 202 7.89 11.20 -11.52
N HIS A 203 8.74 12.21 -11.34
CA HIS A 203 8.87 13.36 -12.24
C HIS A 203 10.31 13.87 -12.23
N GLY A 204 10.76 14.47 -13.32
CA GLY A 204 12.13 14.99 -13.49
C GLY A 204 12.22 16.00 -14.60
#